data_AF-A0A926BKZ5-F1
#
_entry.id   AF-A0A926BKZ5-F1
#
_cell.length_a   1.000
_cell.length_b   1.000
_cell.length_c   1.000
_cell.angle_alpha   90.00
_cell.angle_beta   90.00
_cell.angle_gamma   90.00
#
_symmetry.space_group_name_H-M   'P 1'
#
loop_
_entity.id
_entity.type
_entity.pdbx_description
1 polymer ?
#
loop_
_entity_poly.entity_id
_entity_poly.type
_entity_poly.pdbx_seq_one_letter_code
_entity_poly.pdbx_strand_id
1 'polypeptide(L)' 'MDEDWQGYKRLHHVWAHIETKNAKFYVHEDGTEEGIANRLLSVGVPKERIVLALDAPNLRAESGFAPA' A
#
# COMPACT_ATOMS: atom_id res chain seq x y z
N MET A 1 -3.00 -9.50 -7.60
CA MET A 1 -3.51 -10.64 -6.82
C MET A 1 -3.16 -11.87 -7.62
N ASP A 2 -2.60 -12.87 -6.97
CA ASP A 2 -2.39 -14.19 -7.56
C ASP A 2 -3.62 -15.03 -7.31
N GLU A 3 -4.10 -15.68 -8.37
CA GLU A 3 -5.23 -16.61 -8.32
C GLU A 3 -4.89 -17.84 -9.15
N ASP A 4 -3.84 -18.55 -8.76
CA ASP A 4 -3.25 -19.60 -9.59
C ASP A 4 -3.06 -20.93 -8.82
N TRP A 5 -2.52 -21.94 -9.49
CA TRP A 5 -2.16 -23.23 -8.92
C TRP A 5 -0.71 -23.57 -9.26
N GLN A 6 0.05 -23.96 -8.24
CA GLN A 6 1.38 -24.53 -8.42
C GLN A 6 1.34 -26.00 -8.02
N GLY A 7 1.09 -26.87 -9.02
CA GLY A 7 0.78 -28.27 -8.78
C GLY A 7 -0.48 -28.41 -7.93
N TYR A 8 -0.34 -29.00 -6.74
CA TYR A 8 -1.45 -29.18 -5.79
C TYR A 8 -1.63 -28.01 -4.81
N LYS A 9 -0.79 -26.96 -4.87
CA LYS A 9 -0.88 -25.80 -3.99
C LYS A 9 -1.69 -24.68 -4.66
N ARG A 10 -2.78 -24.25 -4.04
CA ARG A 10 -3.49 -23.01 -4.42
C ARG A 10 -2.62 -21.80 -4.08
N LEU A 11 -2.40 -20.93 -5.05
CA LEU A 11 -1.84 -19.59 -4.86
C LEU A 11 -3.00 -18.58 -4.83
N HIS A 12 -3.20 -17.96 -3.68
CA HIS A 12 -4.19 -16.91 -3.47
C HIS A 12 -3.57 -15.84 -2.58
N HIS A 13 -3.11 -14.74 -3.17
CA HIS A 13 -2.39 -13.70 -2.45
C HIS A 13 -2.62 -12.31 -3.06
N VAL A 14 -2.85 -11.32 -2.21
CA VAL A 14 -2.94 -9.92 -2.62
C VAL A 14 -1.53 -9.33 -2.63
N TRP A 15 -1.03 -8.96 -3.80
CA TRP A 15 0.30 -8.33 -3.93
C TRP A 15 0.28 -6.83 -3.62
N ALA A 16 -0.84 -6.17 -3.89
CA ALA A 16 -0.99 -4.74 -3.69
C ALA A 16 -2.46 -4.44 -3.47
N HIS A 17 -2.75 -3.62 -2.47
CA HIS A 17 -4.10 -3.16 -2.19
C HIS A 17 -4.06 -1.67 -1.84
N ILE A 18 -4.68 -0.86 -2.68
CA ILE A 18 -4.75 0.58 -2.52
C ILE A 18 -6.21 1.01 -2.54
N GLU A 19 -6.62 1.78 -1.53
CA GLU A 19 -7.93 2.41 -1.47
C GLU A 19 -7.78 3.92 -1.66
N THR A 20 -8.69 4.53 -2.43
CA THR A 20 -8.81 5.99 -2.47
C THR A 20 -9.95 6.43 -1.58
N LYS A 21 -9.65 7.15 -0.51
CA LYS A 21 -10.63 7.63 0.47
C LYS A 21 -10.25 9.03 0.94
N ASN A 22 -11.23 9.93 1.09
CA ASN A 22 -10.99 11.31 1.54
C ASN A 22 -9.89 12.04 0.74
N ALA A 23 -9.83 11.79 -0.58
CA ALA A 23 -8.80 12.30 -1.49
C ALA A 23 -7.35 11.84 -1.20
N LYS A 24 -7.17 10.79 -0.38
CA LYS A 24 -5.88 10.16 -0.07
C LYS A 24 -5.81 8.73 -0.61
N PHE A 25 -4.59 8.24 -0.81
CA PHE A 25 -4.28 6.87 -1.17
C PHE A 25 -3.87 6.11 0.10
N TYR A 26 -4.63 5.09 0.46
CA TYR A 26 -4.33 4.19 1.57
C TYR A 26 -3.71 2.93 1.01
N VAL A 27 -2.43 2.70 1.29
CA VAL A 27 -1.70 1.50 0.87
C VAL A 27 -1.87 0.45 1.97
N HIS A 28 -2.78 -0.50 1.77
CA HIS A 28 -3.11 -1.55 2.74
C HIS A 28 -2.18 -2.75 2.64
N GLU A 29 -1.64 -3.03 1.45
CA GLU A 29 -0.71 -4.11 1.16
C GLU A 29 0.21 -3.66 0.02
N ASP A 30 1.50 -4.02 0.10
CA ASP A 30 2.51 -3.65 -0.88
C ASP A 30 3.67 -4.66 -0.92
N GLY A 31 3.60 -5.59 -1.88
CA GLY A 31 4.63 -6.57 -2.17
C GLY A 31 5.67 -6.12 -3.20
N THR A 32 5.78 -4.82 -3.50
CA THR A 32 6.75 -4.30 -4.47
C THR A 32 8.07 -3.90 -3.79
N GLU A 33 9.20 -4.10 -4.48
CA GLU A 33 10.52 -3.70 -3.96
C GLU A 33 10.69 -2.17 -3.87
N GLU A 34 10.18 -1.42 -4.86
CA GLU A 34 10.25 0.05 -4.88
C GLU A 34 9.34 0.67 -3.81
N GLY A 35 8.21 0.04 -3.52
CA GLY A 35 7.14 0.60 -2.69
C GLY A 35 6.23 1.54 -3.48
N ILE A 36 4.94 1.27 -3.47
CA ILE A 36 3.89 2.07 -4.12
C ILE A 36 3.87 3.49 -3.57
N ALA A 37 4.13 3.69 -2.27
CA ALA A 37 4.24 5.02 -1.69
C ALA A 37 5.37 5.85 -2.35
N ASN A 38 6.52 5.23 -2.61
CA ASN A 38 7.64 5.88 -3.31
C ASN A 38 7.29 6.16 -4.77
N ARG A 39 6.58 5.23 -5.43
CA ARG A 39 6.11 5.43 -6.80
C ARG A 39 5.11 6.59 -6.91
N LEU A 40 4.21 6.74 -5.94
CA LEU A 40 3.28 7.87 -5.87
C LEU A 40 4.02 9.20 -5.70
N LEU A 41 5.05 9.23 -4.87
CA LEU A 41 5.91 10.41 -4.71
C LEU A 41 6.63 10.78 -6.03
N SER A 42 7.15 9.80 -6.76
CA SER A 42 7.91 10.06 -8.00
C SER A 42 7.03 10.63 -9.14
N VAL A 43 5.72 10.38 -9.10
CA VAL A 43 4.75 10.99 -10.02
C VAL A 43 4.09 12.27 -9.48
N GLY A 44 4.59 12.81 -8.36
CA GLY A 44 4.19 14.11 -7.83
C GLY A 44 3.04 14.10 -6.82
N VAL A 45 2.66 12.94 -6.28
CA VAL A 45 1.67 12.89 -5.19
C VAL A 45 2.33 13.37 -3.89
N PRO A 46 1.79 14.40 -3.21
CA PRO A 46 2.36 14.88 -1.95
C PRO A 46 2.18 13.85 -0.83
N LYS A 47 3.13 13.81 0.12
CA LYS A 47 3.14 12.84 1.24
C LYS A 47 1.87 12.87 2.08
N GLU A 48 1.25 14.04 2.22
CA GLU A 48 0.03 14.27 2.99
C GLU A 48 -1.22 13.62 2.35
N ARG A 49 -1.09 13.15 1.09
CA ARG A 49 -2.13 12.40 0.37
C ARG A 49 -1.89 10.90 0.34
N ILE A 50 -0.84 10.41 1.00
CA ILE A 50 -0.50 8.98 1.06
C ILE A 50 -0.59 8.54 2.52
N VAL A 51 -1.26 7.42 2.77
CA VAL A 51 -1.38 6.79 4.09
C VAL A 51 -0.81 5.39 3.97
N LEU A 52 0.20 5.06 4.77
CA LEU A 52 0.72 3.70 4.90
C LEU A 52 -0.23 2.88 5.78
N ALA A 53 -1.31 2.37 5.18
CA ALA A 53 -2.35 1.66 5.91
C ALA A 53 -1.94 0.24 6.33
N LEU A 54 -0.88 -0.31 5.73
CA LEU A 54 -0.18 -1.52 6.17
C LEU A 54 0.36 -1.42 7.60
N ASP A 55 0.68 -0.21 8.06
CA ASP A 55 1.11 0.05 9.43
C ASP A 55 -0.08 0.21 10.37
N ALA A 56 0.11 -0.22 11.62
CA ALA A 56 -0.86 -0.02 12.69
C ALA A 56 -1.18 1.48 12.85
N PRO A 57 -2.45 1.87 13.13
CA PRO A 57 -2.86 3.28 13.17
C PRO A 57 -2.01 4.19 14.06
N ASN A 58 -1.51 3.67 15.18
CA ASN A 58 -0.66 4.43 16.12
C ASN A 58 0.77 4.68 15.61
N LEU A 59 1.27 3.86 14.67
CA LEU A 59 2.62 4.00 14.10
C LEU A 59 2.66 4.94 12.89
N ARG A 60 1.51 5.18 12.25
CA ARG A 60 1.45 5.98 11.01
C ARG A 60 1.93 7.42 11.18
N ALA A 61 1.75 8.00 12.37
CA ALA A 61 2.23 9.35 12.67
C ALA A 61 3.77 9.47 12.61
N GLU A 62 4.49 8.36 12.79
CA GLU A 62 5.96 8.32 12.76
C GLU A 62 6.51 8.04 11.35
N SER A 63 5.65 7.65 10.40
CA SER A 63 6.03 7.26 9.03
C SER A 63 6.47 8.42 8.13
N GLY A 64 6.18 9.67 8.52
CA GLY A 64 6.37 10.84 7.67
C GLY A 64 5.38 10.96 6.51
N PHE A 65 4.37 10.10 6.45
CA PHE A 65 3.20 10.18 5.57
C PHE A 65 1.95 10.62 6.38
N ALA A 66 0.79 10.71 5.74
CA ALA A 66 -0.44 11.06 6.45
C ALA A 66 -0.86 9.94 7.45
N PRO A 67 -1.31 10.30 8.66
CA PRO A 67 -1.71 9.31 9.67
C PRO A 67 -3.06 8.64 9.37
N ALA A 68 -3.92 9.34 8.64
CA ALA A 68 -5.23 8.93 8.16
C ALA A 68 -5.62 9.83 7.00
#